data_AF-A0A418MW02-F1
#
_entry.id   AF-A0A418MW02-F1
#
_cell.length_a   1.000
_cell.length_b   1.000
_cell.length_c   1.000
_cell.angle_alpha   90.00
_cell.angle_beta   90.00
_cell.angle_gamma   90.00
#
_symmetry.space_group_name_H-M   'P 1'
#
loop_
_entity.id
_entity.type
_entity.pdbx_description
1 polymer ?
#
loop_
_entity_poly.entity_id
_entity_poly.type
_entity_poly.pdbx_seq_one_letter_code
_entity_poly.pdbx_strand_id
1 'polypeptide(L)'
;MQLHEIVSAATADEPPLAHTADDIIAAGRRAERRRRAGFASAGAAGLVVVAVAGTFALTSVTSSPPAKTELPAANAAGTTAAAGQDGNTGWPDATPFNFTFSGFTAGKFRVEDPIVASTAYQIAPVRQLDRTTTELPENVRKNLRPGKSGETTSGAHFAYLTLYRPGAFDPSGVTDGTPLTVAGRQAIASAATNPPNRQLAWEYADNAWAVVTAFAYGPDLSVEDLSALVTALKPSPAAPAKLPFRVGYLPAGYTPVEVGTNAIPGLNGIAAPGDNYGGATFASPPPAVTGLSQPFGGAAGADIPSSFSIFVTPAAKSNQQATAGETQAGETKCYPQQPSRPFCNVWTADGTVHVQVVSTGQFPTAELTRIAQSVELADVEDEATWIPAAEALVAR
;
A
#
# COMPACT_ATOMS: atom_id res chain seq x y z
N MET A 1 -40.92 36.84 -20.53
CA MET A 1 -40.02 35.67 -20.60
C MET A 1 -39.53 35.40 -19.19
N GLN A 2 -40.07 34.36 -18.56
CA GLN A 2 -39.77 34.01 -17.18
C GLN A 2 -38.76 32.85 -17.16
N LEU A 3 -37.79 32.90 -16.24
CA LEU A 3 -36.61 32.01 -16.14
C LEU A 3 -36.93 30.50 -16.23
N HIS A 4 -38.14 30.09 -15.88
CA HIS A 4 -38.60 28.70 -15.98
C HIS A 4 -38.70 28.14 -17.42
N GLU A 5 -38.91 28.99 -18.43
CA GLU A 5 -39.02 28.55 -19.83
C GLU A 5 -37.65 28.28 -20.45
N ILE A 6 -36.59 28.90 -19.93
CA ILE A 6 -35.21 28.70 -20.41
C ILE A 6 -34.62 27.40 -19.84
N VAL A 7 -35.03 26.99 -18.63
CA VAL A 7 -34.58 25.74 -18.01
C VAL A 7 -35.26 24.52 -18.63
N SER A 8 -36.54 24.62 -19.02
CA SER A 8 -37.25 23.50 -19.66
C SER A 8 -36.77 23.21 -21.09
N ALA A 9 -36.16 24.18 -21.77
CA ALA A 9 -35.63 24.00 -23.13
C ALA A 9 -34.24 23.33 -23.15
N ALA A 10 -33.53 23.30 -22.01
CA ALA A 10 -32.16 22.78 -21.92
C ALA A 10 -32.08 21.31 -21.44
N THR A 11 -33.18 20.70 -21.02
CA THR A 11 -33.22 19.33 -20.49
C THR A 11 -33.98 18.33 -21.37
N ALA A 12 -34.36 18.71 -22.59
CA ALA A 12 -35.30 17.93 -23.40
C ALA A 12 -34.67 16.82 -24.27
N ASP A 13 -33.34 16.76 -24.44
CA ASP A 13 -32.71 15.69 -25.25
C ASP A 13 -31.40 15.24 -24.62
N GLU A 14 -31.45 14.15 -23.85
CA GLU A 14 -30.26 13.43 -23.41
C GLU A 14 -29.66 12.70 -24.62
N PRO A 15 -28.37 12.92 -24.97
CA PRO A 15 -27.78 12.27 -26.13
C PRO A 15 -27.79 10.74 -25.96
N PRO A 16 -28.11 9.98 -27.01
CA PRO A 16 -28.18 8.52 -26.92
C PRO A 16 -26.84 7.98 -26.44
N LEU A 17 -26.86 7.19 -25.37
CA LEU A 17 -25.69 6.50 -24.85
C LEU A 17 -25.03 5.72 -25.99
N ALA A 18 -23.79 6.06 -26.32
CA ALA A 18 -23.05 5.47 -27.44
C ALA A 18 -22.80 3.96 -27.28
N HIS A 19 -22.99 3.43 -26.07
CA HIS A 19 -22.80 2.04 -25.72
C HIS A 19 -23.94 1.55 -24.83
N THR A 20 -24.53 0.42 -25.22
CA THR A 20 -25.54 -0.27 -24.44
C THR A 20 -24.88 -1.09 -23.33
N ALA A 21 -25.63 -1.45 -22.28
CA ALA A 21 -25.14 -2.39 -21.26
C ALA A 21 -24.65 -3.72 -21.87
N ASP A 22 -25.25 -4.14 -22.99
CA ASP A 22 -24.86 -5.35 -23.72
C ASP A 22 -23.49 -5.22 -24.38
N ASP A 23 -23.10 -4.02 -24.84
CA ASP A 23 -21.76 -3.77 -25.42
C ASP A 23 -20.66 -3.93 -24.37
N ILE A 24 -20.92 -3.52 -23.13
CA ILE A 24 -20.01 -3.65 -22.00
C ILE A 24 -19.86 -5.13 -21.61
N ILE A 25 -20.97 -5.86 -21.52
CA ILE A 25 -20.97 -7.30 -21.23
C ILE A 25 -20.26 -8.09 -22.35
N ALA A 26 -20.45 -7.69 -23.61
CA ALA A 26 -19.79 -8.30 -24.75
C ALA A 26 -18.28 -8.04 -24.76
N ALA A 27 -17.84 -6.82 -24.41
CA ALA A 27 -16.42 -6.47 -24.26
C ALA A 27 -15.75 -7.28 -23.14
N GLY A 28 -16.39 -7.39 -21.98
CA GLY A 28 -15.91 -8.20 -20.85
C GLY A 28 -15.77 -9.69 -21.22
N ARG A 29 -16.80 -10.29 -21.83
CA ARG A 29 -16.76 -11.68 -22.29
C ARG A 29 -15.71 -11.92 -23.38
N ARG A 30 -15.36 -10.91 -24.18
CA ARG A 30 -14.32 -11.00 -25.22
C ARG A 30 -12.93 -10.96 -24.60
N ALA A 31 -12.71 -10.12 -23.59
CA ALA A 31 -11.47 -10.09 -22.82
C ALA A 31 -11.23 -11.40 -22.06
N GLU A 32 -12.27 -11.95 -21.43
CA GLU A 32 -12.19 -13.22 -20.70
C GLU A 32 -11.85 -14.40 -21.64
N ARG A 33 -12.44 -14.47 -22.84
CA ARG A 33 -12.11 -15.50 -23.83
C ARG A 33 -10.66 -15.43 -24.32
N ARG A 34 -10.11 -14.23 -24.50
CA ARG A 34 -8.68 -14.07 -24.86
C ARG A 34 -7.74 -14.58 -23.76
N ARG A 35 -8.12 -14.39 -22.49
CA ARG A 35 -7.36 -14.94 -21.35
C ARG A 35 -7.38 -16.46 -21.32
N ARG A 36 -8.53 -17.10 -21.57
CA ARG A 36 -8.64 -18.56 -21.59
C ARG A 36 -7.92 -19.22 -22.78
N ALA A 37 -7.85 -18.54 -23.93
CA ALA A 37 -7.10 -19.03 -25.10
C ALA A 37 -5.57 -18.97 -24.91
N GLY A 38 -5.06 -18.09 -24.04
CA GLY A 38 -3.63 -17.94 -23.75
C GLY A 38 -3.02 -19.05 -22.89
N PHE A 39 -3.83 -19.88 -22.22
CA PHE A 39 -3.35 -20.96 -21.34
C PHE A 39 -3.49 -22.38 -21.90
N ALA A 40 -3.97 -22.54 -23.14
CA ALA A 40 -4.19 -23.86 -23.74
C ALA A 40 -3.10 -24.31 -24.75
N SER A 41 -1.99 -23.58 -24.90
CA SER A 41 -0.95 -23.86 -25.91
C SER A 41 0.47 -24.10 -25.34
N ALA A 42 0.59 -24.49 -24.07
CA ALA A 42 1.86 -24.94 -23.50
C ALA A 42 1.65 -26.18 -22.60
N GLY A 43 1.49 -27.36 -23.21
CA GLY A 43 1.42 -28.59 -22.42
C GLY A 43 0.92 -29.83 -23.17
N ALA A 44 1.62 -30.26 -24.22
CA ALA A 44 1.52 -31.64 -24.71
C ALA A 44 2.70 -31.98 -25.67
N ALA A 45 3.82 -32.45 -25.10
CA ALA A 45 4.86 -33.34 -25.67
C ALA A 45 6.18 -33.08 -24.92
N GLY A 46 6.90 -34.03 -24.34
CA GLY A 46 6.76 -35.47 -24.35
C GLY A 46 7.62 -36.11 -23.26
N LEU A 47 7.16 -37.27 -22.82
CA LEU A 47 7.89 -38.29 -22.07
C LEU A 47 8.97 -38.90 -22.97
N VAL A 48 10.24 -38.85 -22.55
CA VAL A 48 11.23 -39.89 -22.87
C VAL A 48 12.13 -40.12 -21.65
N VAL A 49 12.07 -41.36 -21.15
CA VAL A 49 12.97 -41.96 -20.17
C VAL A 49 14.28 -42.33 -20.86
N VAL A 50 15.43 -41.93 -20.32
CA VAL A 50 16.69 -42.71 -20.43
C VAL A 50 17.48 -42.54 -19.13
N ALA A 51 17.72 -43.66 -18.46
CA ALA A 51 18.70 -43.82 -17.40
C ALA A 51 20.06 -44.17 -18.01
N VAL A 52 21.14 -43.49 -17.58
CA VAL A 52 22.52 -44.00 -17.67
C VAL A 52 23.30 -43.55 -16.45
N ALA A 53 23.88 -44.54 -15.75
CA ALA A 53 24.85 -44.38 -14.68
C ALA A 53 26.25 -44.08 -15.25
N GLY A 54 27.06 -43.29 -14.54
CA GLY A 54 28.47 -43.07 -14.89
C GLY A 54 29.21 -42.18 -13.89
N THR A 55 29.97 -42.80 -13.00
CA THR A 55 31.03 -42.21 -12.17
C THR A 55 32.26 -41.82 -12.99
N PHE A 56 32.83 -40.62 -12.82
CA PHE A 56 34.27 -40.23 -12.93
C PHE A 56 34.35 -38.73 -12.52
N ALA A 57 35.06 -38.34 -11.46
CA ALA A 57 36.49 -38.06 -11.34
C ALA A 57 36.80 -36.55 -11.31
N LEU A 58 37.63 -36.17 -10.34
CA LEU A 58 38.16 -34.84 -10.06
C LEU A 58 38.94 -34.25 -11.24
N THR A 59 38.85 -32.93 -11.45
CA THR A 59 40.02 -32.09 -11.73
C THR A 59 39.77 -30.65 -11.28
N SER A 60 40.65 -30.20 -10.39
CA SER A 60 40.93 -28.83 -10.00
C SER A 60 41.62 -28.09 -11.16
N VAL A 61 41.21 -26.85 -11.45
CA VAL A 61 42.06 -25.88 -12.15
C VAL A 61 42.03 -24.55 -11.39
N THR A 62 43.19 -24.25 -10.83
CA THR A 62 43.63 -22.96 -10.30
C THR A 62 44.12 -22.06 -11.44
N SER A 63 43.71 -20.80 -11.46
CA SER A 63 44.53 -19.69 -11.98
C SER A 63 44.01 -18.34 -11.49
N SER A 64 44.88 -17.64 -10.75
CA SER A 64 44.77 -16.33 -10.11
C SER A 64 44.99 -15.15 -11.10
N PRO A 65 44.85 -13.86 -10.66
CA PRO A 65 44.40 -12.71 -11.47
C PRO A 65 45.54 -11.84 -12.02
N PRO A 66 45.20 -10.82 -12.85
CA PRO A 66 45.57 -9.42 -12.52
C PRO A 66 44.45 -8.44 -12.98
N ALA A 67 44.35 -7.15 -12.66
CA ALA A 67 45.19 -6.16 -12.00
C ALA A 67 44.29 -5.07 -11.38
N LYS A 68 44.81 -4.38 -10.37
CA LYS A 68 44.27 -3.14 -9.82
C LYS A 68 44.43 -1.99 -10.85
N THR A 69 43.43 -1.12 -10.94
CA THR A 69 43.62 0.25 -11.45
C THR A 69 42.78 1.18 -10.57
N GLU A 70 43.46 1.96 -9.74
CA GLU A 70 42.89 3.08 -8.99
C GLU A 70 42.85 4.34 -9.87
N LEU A 71 41.65 4.94 -9.94
CA LEU A 71 41.26 6.37 -9.90
C LEU A 71 42.06 7.45 -10.66
N PRO A 72 41.31 8.45 -11.18
CA PRO A 72 41.19 9.67 -10.38
C PRO A 72 39.74 10.16 -10.20
N ALA A 73 39.51 10.77 -9.04
CA ALA A 73 38.33 11.57 -8.73
C ALA A 73 38.43 12.96 -9.38
N ALA A 74 37.33 13.46 -9.96
CA ALA A 74 37.05 14.89 -10.12
C ALA A 74 35.58 15.15 -10.49
N ASN A 75 34.84 15.71 -9.53
CA ASN A 75 33.88 16.82 -9.60
C ASN A 75 32.97 17.07 -10.82
N ALA A 76 31.73 17.39 -10.44
CA ALA A 76 30.86 18.46 -10.94
C ALA A 76 29.68 18.09 -11.85
N ALA A 77 28.49 18.29 -11.27
CA ALA A 77 27.35 19.00 -11.85
C ALA A 77 26.99 18.71 -13.31
N GLY A 78 25.92 17.95 -13.47
CA GLY A 78 25.25 17.79 -14.76
C GLY A 78 23.88 17.17 -14.56
N THR A 79 22.98 17.87 -13.87
CA THR A 79 21.54 17.59 -13.92
C THR A 79 21.10 17.90 -15.36
N THR A 80 21.22 16.92 -16.26
CA THR A 80 20.56 16.97 -17.55
C THR A 80 19.07 16.88 -17.29
N ALA A 81 18.42 18.04 -17.22
CA ALA A 81 16.99 18.16 -17.37
C ALA A 81 16.61 17.51 -18.71
N ALA A 82 15.91 16.38 -18.63
CA ALA A 82 15.28 15.78 -19.79
C ALA A 82 14.22 16.76 -20.31
N ALA A 83 14.57 17.49 -21.35
CA ALA A 83 13.66 18.31 -22.13
C ALA A 83 12.96 17.41 -23.16
N GLY A 84 11.63 17.51 -23.21
CA GLY A 84 10.81 16.95 -24.28
C GLY A 84 10.09 15.66 -23.90
N GLN A 85 9.07 15.76 -23.05
CA GLN A 85 8.05 14.72 -22.95
C GLN A 85 6.83 15.22 -23.72
N ASP A 86 6.57 14.58 -24.86
CA ASP A 86 5.36 14.75 -25.65
C ASP A 86 4.12 14.66 -24.73
N GLY A 87 3.12 15.49 -25.02
CA GLY A 87 1.94 15.78 -24.19
C GLY A 87 0.96 14.64 -23.95
N ASN A 88 1.46 13.43 -23.67
CA ASN A 88 0.66 12.39 -23.05
C ASN A 88 0.57 12.71 -21.56
N THR A 89 -0.50 13.40 -21.16
CA THR A 89 -0.90 13.71 -19.78
C THR A 89 -1.32 12.44 -19.00
N GLY A 90 -0.70 11.31 -19.31
CA GLY A 90 -0.97 10.00 -18.73
C GLY A 90 -0.31 9.83 -17.36
N TRP A 91 -0.85 8.90 -16.59
CA TRP A 91 -0.25 8.46 -15.33
C TRP A 91 1.05 7.70 -15.61
N PRO A 92 2.13 7.93 -14.85
CA PRO A 92 3.37 7.21 -15.08
C PRO A 92 3.21 5.72 -14.74
N ASP A 93 3.75 4.85 -15.60
CA ASP A 93 3.97 3.44 -15.25
C ASP A 93 5.17 3.36 -14.31
N ALA A 94 4.92 3.56 -13.01
CA ALA A 94 5.96 3.57 -12.00
C ALA A 94 6.28 2.15 -11.53
N THR A 95 7.51 1.87 -11.15
CA THR A 95 7.86 0.58 -10.51
C THR A 95 7.18 0.43 -9.14
N PRO A 96 7.02 -0.80 -8.60
CA PRO A 96 6.54 -1.02 -7.23
C PRO A 96 7.21 -0.09 -6.21
N PHE A 97 6.48 0.25 -5.13
CA PHE A 97 6.98 1.12 -4.05
C PHE A 97 7.35 2.55 -4.48
N ASN A 98 6.66 3.08 -5.48
CA ASN A 98 6.70 4.50 -5.84
C ASN A 98 5.33 5.12 -5.64
N PHE A 99 5.33 6.37 -5.21
CA PHE A 99 4.18 7.25 -5.15
C PHE A 99 4.01 7.98 -6.48
N THR A 100 2.79 8.02 -7.02
CA THR A 100 2.49 8.66 -8.32
C THR A 100 1.47 9.78 -8.24
N PHE A 101 1.10 10.18 -7.03
CA PHE A 101 0.35 11.40 -6.76
C PHE A 101 0.88 12.05 -5.48
N SER A 102 0.52 13.31 -5.28
CA SER A 102 0.81 14.06 -4.06
C SER A 102 -0.49 14.54 -3.43
N GLY A 103 -0.44 14.95 -2.17
CA GLY A 103 -1.59 15.46 -1.44
C GLY A 103 -2.28 16.63 -2.15
N PHE A 104 -3.60 16.70 -2.03
CA PHE A 104 -4.42 17.71 -2.70
C PHE A 104 -5.67 18.04 -1.88
N THR A 105 -6.26 19.21 -2.15
CA THR A 105 -7.54 19.61 -1.55
C THR A 105 -8.65 19.45 -2.58
N ALA A 106 -9.80 18.93 -2.13
CA ALA A 106 -10.98 18.68 -2.96
C ALA A 106 -12.27 18.96 -2.18
N GLY A 107 -12.90 20.11 -2.44
CA GLY A 107 -14.06 20.53 -1.66
C GLY A 107 -13.74 20.61 -0.16
N LYS A 108 -14.47 19.86 0.67
CA LYS A 108 -14.26 19.78 2.12
C LYS A 108 -13.17 18.79 2.55
N PHE A 109 -12.52 18.12 1.62
CA PHE A 109 -11.50 17.11 1.91
C PHE A 109 -10.09 17.62 1.65
N ARG A 110 -9.16 17.14 2.47
CA ARG A 110 -7.72 17.18 2.25
C ARG A 110 -7.21 15.75 2.13
N VAL A 111 -6.70 15.40 0.96
CA VAL A 111 -5.90 14.19 0.77
C VAL A 111 -4.46 14.53 1.11
N GLU A 112 -3.85 13.76 2.00
CA GLU A 112 -2.45 13.92 2.37
C GLU A 112 -1.53 13.26 1.34
N ASP A 113 -0.22 13.41 1.50
CA ASP A 113 0.70 12.63 0.68
C ASP A 113 0.51 11.12 0.94
N PRO A 114 0.64 10.28 -0.08
CA PRO A 114 0.57 8.84 0.12
C PRO A 114 1.72 8.39 1.01
N ILE A 115 1.38 7.55 1.98
CA ILE A 115 2.31 7.02 3.00
C ILE A 115 2.43 5.50 2.93
N VAL A 116 1.55 4.82 2.20
CA VAL A 116 1.67 3.37 1.96
C VAL A 116 1.82 3.11 0.47
N ALA A 117 2.76 2.25 0.10
CA ALA A 117 2.93 1.77 -1.26
C ALA A 117 3.07 0.25 -1.28
N SER A 118 2.51 -0.40 -2.29
CA SER A 118 2.57 -1.84 -2.47
C SER A 118 2.95 -2.20 -3.90
N THR A 119 3.00 -3.50 -4.18
CA THR A 119 3.14 -4.02 -5.53
C THR A 119 1.90 -3.81 -6.40
N ALA A 120 0.75 -3.45 -5.81
CA ALA A 120 -0.54 -3.33 -6.49
C ALA A 120 -1.21 -1.95 -6.36
N TYR A 121 -0.87 -1.16 -5.34
CA TYR A 121 -1.56 0.10 -5.02
C TYR A 121 -0.68 1.04 -4.16
N GLN A 122 -1.23 2.21 -3.85
CA GLN A 122 -0.72 3.18 -2.89
C GLN A 122 -1.89 3.77 -2.09
N ILE A 123 -1.66 4.23 -0.86
CA ILE A 123 -2.73 4.73 0.02
C ILE A 123 -2.32 6.07 0.65
N ALA A 124 -3.26 7.02 0.64
CA ALA A 124 -3.15 8.30 1.35
C ALA A 124 -4.30 8.48 2.36
N PRO A 125 -4.02 9.09 3.53
CA PRO A 125 -5.05 9.58 4.43
C PRO A 125 -5.94 10.63 3.77
N VAL A 126 -7.22 10.64 4.13
CA VAL A 126 -8.18 11.67 3.73
C VAL A 126 -8.79 12.28 4.98
N ARG A 127 -8.59 13.59 5.16
CA ARG A 127 -9.14 14.38 6.26
C ARG A 127 -10.27 15.27 5.77
N GLN A 128 -11.26 15.50 6.64
CA GLN A 128 -12.32 16.48 6.39
C GLN A 128 -11.95 17.79 7.10
N LEU A 129 -11.89 18.91 6.37
CA LEU A 129 -11.32 20.17 6.87
C LEU A 129 -12.14 20.84 7.98
N ASP A 130 -13.45 20.61 8.01
CA ASP A 130 -14.40 21.18 8.97
C ASP A 130 -14.68 20.25 10.17
N ARG A 131 -13.97 19.11 10.28
CA ARG A 131 -14.13 18.16 11.37
C ARG A 131 -12.80 17.75 11.96
N THR A 132 -12.76 17.64 13.28
CA THR A 132 -11.66 16.95 13.95
C THR A 132 -11.78 15.45 13.66
N THR A 133 -11.05 14.98 12.65
CA THR A 133 -10.88 13.55 12.37
C THR A 133 -10.05 12.96 13.51
N THR A 134 -10.69 12.28 14.46
CA THR A 134 -9.95 11.40 15.37
C THR A 134 -9.65 10.11 14.62
N GLU A 135 -8.37 9.73 14.55
CA GLU A 135 -7.84 8.78 13.56
C GLU A 135 -8.22 7.31 13.80
N LEU A 136 -9.09 6.99 14.77
CA LEU A 136 -9.32 5.61 15.19
C LEU A 136 -10.79 5.16 15.16
N PRO A 137 -11.09 3.99 14.54
CA PRO A 137 -12.40 3.36 14.64
C PRO A 137 -12.71 2.86 16.07
N GLU A 138 -14.01 2.72 16.37
CA GLU A 138 -14.55 2.52 17.72
C GLU A 138 -14.09 1.22 18.41
N ASN A 139 -13.75 0.18 17.64
CA ASN A 139 -13.16 -1.06 18.15
C ASN A 139 -11.73 -0.87 18.71
N VAL A 140 -11.01 0.18 18.28
CA VAL A 140 -9.75 0.62 18.91
C VAL A 140 -10.04 1.53 20.12
N ARG A 141 -11.13 2.32 20.07
CA ARG A 141 -11.56 3.17 21.19
C ARG A 141 -12.12 2.41 22.40
N LYS A 142 -12.50 1.13 22.30
CA LYS A 142 -13.01 0.36 23.47
C LYS A 142 -12.04 0.33 24.67
N ASN A 143 -10.75 0.62 24.46
CA ASN A 143 -9.75 0.77 25.53
C ASN A 143 -9.48 2.22 25.97
N LEU A 144 -9.98 3.21 25.24
CA LEU A 144 -9.96 4.61 25.65
C LEU A 144 -11.16 4.82 26.57
N ARG A 145 -10.88 4.93 27.88
CA ARG A 145 -11.91 5.18 28.90
C ARG A 145 -12.87 6.26 28.41
N PRO A 146 -14.20 6.07 28.48
CA PRO A 146 -15.14 7.11 28.13
C PRO A 146 -14.76 8.38 28.90
N GLY A 147 -14.43 9.43 28.15
CA GLY A 147 -14.11 10.72 28.72
C GLY A 147 -15.25 11.17 29.63
N LYS A 148 -14.93 11.71 30.80
CA LYS A 148 -15.90 12.19 31.79
C LYS A 148 -16.76 13.37 31.30
N SER A 149 -16.52 13.92 30.12
CA SER A 149 -17.33 14.98 29.54
C SER A 149 -18.39 14.37 28.62
N GLY A 150 -19.66 14.68 28.87
CA GLY A 150 -20.78 14.35 27.98
C GLY A 150 -20.75 15.07 26.62
N GLU A 151 -19.56 15.42 26.12
CA GLU A 151 -19.36 15.82 24.73
C GLU A 151 -19.49 14.57 23.87
N THR A 152 -20.60 14.50 23.14
CA THR A 152 -20.71 13.65 21.96
C THR A 152 -19.56 14.05 21.05
N THR A 153 -18.49 13.25 21.04
CA THR A 153 -17.43 13.41 20.05
C THR A 153 -18.12 13.19 18.72
N SER A 154 -18.33 14.28 17.97
CA SER A 154 -18.67 14.25 16.55
C SER A 154 -17.85 13.12 15.93
N GLY A 155 -18.55 12.09 15.44
CA GLY A 155 -17.98 10.76 15.28
C GLY A 155 -16.63 10.79 14.58
N ALA A 156 -15.69 9.95 15.03
CA ALA A 156 -14.43 9.79 14.34
C ALA A 156 -14.70 9.52 12.85
N HIS A 157 -14.17 10.39 11.99
CA HIS A 157 -14.16 10.17 10.55
C HIS A 157 -12.75 9.72 10.20
N PHE A 158 -12.63 8.48 9.78
CA PHE A 158 -11.41 7.95 9.21
C PHE A 158 -11.69 7.67 7.74
N ALA A 159 -10.90 8.25 6.84
CA ALA A 159 -11.03 8.00 5.43
C ALA A 159 -9.66 7.86 4.78
N TYR A 160 -9.59 7.08 3.72
CA TYR A 160 -8.38 6.90 2.94
C TYR A 160 -8.69 6.77 1.46
N LEU A 161 -7.73 7.18 0.64
CA LEU A 161 -7.73 7.05 -0.81
C LEU A 161 -6.73 5.97 -1.20
N THR A 162 -7.19 4.89 -1.81
CA THR A 162 -6.33 3.87 -2.41
C THR A 162 -6.27 4.09 -3.92
N LEU A 163 -5.07 4.17 -4.48
CA LEU A 163 -4.83 4.24 -5.91
C LEU A 163 -4.27 2.91 -6.40
N TYR A 164 -5.06 2.14 -7.14
CA TYR A 164 -4.67 0.85 -7.69
C TYR A 164 -3.99 1.00 -9.04
N ARG A 165 -2.94 0.22 -9.25
CA ARG A 165 -2.24 0.10 -10.53
C ARG A 165 -3.17 -0.44 -11.63
N PRO A 166 -2.84 -0.21 -12.91
CA PRO A 166 -3.60 -0.79 -14.01
C PRO A 166 -3.81 -2.31 -13.86
N GLY A 167 -5.06 -2.76 -13.89
CA GLY A 167 -5.47 -4.15 -13.78
C GLY A 167 -5.45 -4.76 -12.38
N ALA A 168 -5.06 -4.00 -11.36
CA ALA A 168 -5.00 -4.50 -10.00
C ALA A 168 -6.39 -4.62 -9.37
N PHE A 169 -7.19 -3.55 -9.47
CA PHE A 169 -8.54 -3.51 -8.93
C PHE A 169 -9.55 -4.21 -9.84
N ASP A 170 -10.43 -5.03 -9.25
CA ASP A 170 -11.58 -5.62 -9.92
C ASP A 170 -12.88 -4.97 -9.41
N PRO A 171 -13.50 -4.08 -10.20
CA PRO A 171 -14.72 -3.40 -9.81
C PRO A 171 -15.89 -4.36 -9.56
N SER A 172 -15.88 -5.57 -10.15
CA SER A 172 -16.93 -6.57 -9.92
C SER A 172 -16.88 -7.19 -8.52
N GLY A 173 -15.76 -7.01 -7.80
CA GLY A 173 -15.62 -7.43 -6.41
C GLY A 173 -16.23 -6.46 -5.39
N VAL A 174 -16.78 -5.31 -5.84
CA VAL A 174 -17.51 -4.39 -4.96
C VAL A 174 -18.94 -4.91 -4.75
N THR A 175 -19.18 -5.49 -3.58
CA THR A 175 -20.52 -5.97 -3.18
C THR A 175 -21.49 -4.81 -3.00
N ASP A 176 -22.74 -4.99 -3.46
CA ASP A 176 -23.80 -3.98 -3.40
C ASP A 176 -23.43 -2.62 -4.03
N GLY A 177 -22.48 -2.65 -4.97
CA GLY A 177 -22.04 -1.50 -5.72
C GLY A 177 -23.14 -1.02 -6.68
N THR A 178 -23.45 0.27 -6.62
CA THR A 178 -24.30 0.96 -7.60
C THR A 178 -23.39 1.59 -8.66
N PRO A 179 -23.42 1.13 -9.92
CA PRO A 179 -22.70 1.79 -11.00
C PRO A 179 -23.23 3.20 -11.21
N LEU A 180 -22.32 4.15 -11.42
CA LEU A 180 -22.64 5.53 -11.77
C LEU A 180 -21.55 6.14 -12.65
N THR A 181 -21.78 7.36 -13.12
CA THR A 181 -20.76 8.16 -13.80
C THR A 181 -20.48 9.40 -12.98
N VAL A 182 -19.20 9.67 -12.72
CA VAL A 182 -18.75 10.87 -12.00
C VAL A 182 -17.75 11.61 -12.86
N ALA A 183 -18.06 12.85 -13.24
CA ALA A 183 -17.21 13.66 -14.12
C ALA A 183 -16.78 12.93 -15.40
N GLY A 184 -17.71 12.19 -16.02
CA GLY A 184 -17.45 11.40 -17.25
C GLY A 184 -16.67 10.11 -17.04
N ARG A 185 -16.35 9.74 -15.80
CA ARG A 185 -15.61 8.51 -15.46
C ARG A 185 -16.55 7.44 -14.92
N GLN A 186 -16.29 6.19 -15.28
CA GLN A 186 -16.98 5.05 -14.69
C GLN A 186 -16.68 5.00 -13.20
N ALA A 187 -17.73 4.81 -12.40
CA ALA A 187 -17.62 4.76 -10.96
C ALA A 187 -18.60 3.75 -10.36
N ILE A 188 -18.29 3.30 -9.15
CA ILE A 188 -19.12 2.42 -8.34
C ILE A 188 -19.19 3.01 -6.94
N ALA A 189 -20.40 3.27 -6.47
CA ALA A 189 -20.64 3.68 -5.09
C ALA A 189 -21.18 2.49 -4.30
N SER A 190 -20.67 2.26 -3.10
CA SER A 190 -21.21 1.26 -2.18
C SER A 190 -21.25 1.82 -0.76
N ALA A 191 -22.12 1.24 0.05
CA ALA A 191 -22.20 1.54 1.47
C ALA A 191 -22.32 0.22 2.24
N ALA A 192 -21.36 -0.06 3.13
CA ALA A 192 -21.51 -1.17 4.07
C ALA A 192 -22.24 -0.70 5.32
N THR A 193 -23.02 -1.57 5.94
CA THR A 193 -23.75 -1.29 7.18
C THR A 193 -22.97 -1.70 8.43
N ASN A 194 -21.93 -2.52 8.32
CA ASN A 194 -21.16 -3.01 9.46
C ASN A 194 -19.69 -3.34 9.13
N PRO A 195 -18.72 -2.50 9.55
CA PRO A 195 -18.93 -1.15 10.08
C PRO A 195 -19.55 -0.24 9.03
N PRO A 196 -20.33 0.80 9.43
CA PRO A 196 -20.87 1.77 8.49
C PRO A 196 -19.72 2.44 7.74
N ASN A 197 -19.65 2.20 6.44
CA ASN A 197 -18.70 2.87 5.57
C ASN A 197 -19.38 3.31 4.28
N ARG A 198 -18.75 4.25 3.60
CA ARG A 198 -19.10 4.66 2.25
C ARG A 198 -17.86 4.58 1.40
N GLN A 199 -18.03 4.01 0.22
CA GLN A 199 -16.97 3.82 -0.75
C GLN A 199 -17.40 4.41 -2.09
N LEU A 200 -16.46 5.08 -2.74
CA LEU A 200 -16.57 5.48 -4.13
C LEU A 200 -15.31 5.00 -4.85
N ALA A 201 -15.48 4.07 -5.78
CA ALA A 201 -14.45 3.62 -6.71
C ALA A 201 -14.65 4.30 -8.06
N TRP A 202 -13.59 4.76 -8.72
CA TRP A 202 -13.68 5.33 -10.07
C TRP A 202 -12.43 5.05 -10.90
N GLU A 203 -12.60 4.95 -12.22
CA GLU A 203 -11.50 4.78 -13.15
C GLU A 203 -10.78 6.12 -13.39
N TYR A 204 -9.52 6.24 -12.95
CA TYR A 204 -8.74 7.47 -13.10
C TYR A 204 -7.85 7.47 -14.36
N ALA A 205 -7.53 6.29 -14.88
CA ALA A 205 -6.85 6.04 -16.15
C ALA A 205 -7.25 4.65 -16.67
N ASP A 206 -6.91 4.32 -17.91
CA ASP A 206 -7.29 3.04 -18.54
C ASP A 206 -6.94 1.85 -17.64
N ASN A 207 -7.98 1.11 -17.23
CA ASN A 207 -7.87 -0.06 -16.37
C ASN A 207 -7.26 0.23 -14.98
N ALA A 208 -7.21 1.48 -14.53
CA ALA A 208 -6.64 1.89 -13.25
C ALA A 208 -7.68 2.62 -12.39
N TRP A 209 -7.81 2.20 -11.14
CA TRP A 209 -8.92 2.59 -10.27
C TRP A 209 -8.46 3.27 -8.99
N ALA A 210 -9.21 4.29 -8.60
CA ALA A 210 -9.06 4.98 -7.33
C ALA A 210 -10.26 4.63 -6.46
N VAL A 211 -10.04 4.42 -5.17
CA VAL A 211 -11.09 4.04 -4.22
C VAL A 211 -10.93 4.87 -2.97
N VAL A 212 -11.89 5.75 -2.71
CA VAL A 212 -12.02 6.39 -1.40
C VAL A 212 -12.93 5.54 -0.54
N THR A 213 -12.48 5.20 0.67
CA THR A 213 -13.30 4.53 1.68
C THR A 213 -13.35 5.43 2.92
N ALA A 214 -14.55 5.77 3.35
CA ALA A 214 -14.78 6.63 4.51
C ALA A 214 -15.64 5.90 5.55
N PHE A 215 -15.13 5.86 6.78
CA PHE A 215 -15.83 5.35 7.96
C PHE A 215 -16.35 6.55 8.74
N ALA A 216 -17.66 6.63 8.92
CA ALA A 216 -18.32 7.77 9.53
C ALA A 216 -19.36 7.30 10.57
N TYR A 217 -19.31 7.89 11.76
CA TYR A 217 -20.32 7.76 12.80
C TYR A 217 -21.07 9.10 12.93
N GLY A 218 -21.85 9.47 11.91
CA GLY A 218 -22.50 10.78 11.85
C GLY A 218 -23.35 10.95 10.59
N PRO A 219 -23.93 12.14 10.34
CA PRO A 219 -24.71 12.38 9.12
C PRO A 219 -23.87 12.02 7.90
N ASP A 220 -24.50 11.22 7.03
CA ASP A 220 -23.87 10.52 5.92
C ASP A 220 -23.04 11.44 5.01
N LEU A 221 -21.78 11.06 4.76
CA LEU A 221 -21.03 11.57 3.62
C LEU A 221 -21.77 11.18 2.34
N SER A 222 -22.18 12.13 1.50
CA SER A 222 -22.88 11.78 0.27
C SER A 222 -21.90 11.32 -0.81
N VAL A 223 -22.37 10.59 -1.82
CA VAL A 223 -21.57 10.30 -3.03
C VAL A 223 -21.17 11.61 -3.73
N GLU A 224 -22.06 12.62 -3.68
CA GLU A 224 -21.79 13.96 -4.19
C GLU A 224 -20.60 14.61 -3.46
N ASP A 225 -20.48 14.45 -2.14
CA ASP A 225 -19.31 14.93 -1.40
C ASP A 225 -18.03 14.27 -1.93
N LEU A 226 -18.02 12.94 -2.04
CA LEU A 226 -16.85 12.17 -2.48
C LEU A 226 -16.49 12.44 -3.95
N SER A 227 -17.45 12.89 -4.77
CA SER A 227 -17.25 13.21 -6.18
C SER A 227 -16.22 14.33 -6.41
N ALA A 228 -16.03 15.23 -5.44
CA ALA A 228 -15.03 16.28 -5.51
C ALA A 228 -13.61 15.71 -5.65
N LEU A 229 -13.32 14.55 -5.03
CA LEU A 229 -12.01 13.89 -5.11
C LEU A 229 -11.69 13.41 -6.53
N VAL A 230 -12.70 13.00 -7.29
CA VAL A 230 -12.56 12.45 -8.65
C VAL A 230 -11.94 13.48 -9.60
N THR A 231 -12.37 14.74 -9.51
CA THR A 231 -11.90 15.81 -10.40
C THR A 231 -10.59 16.44 -9.95
N ALA A 232 -10.30 16.39 -8.65
CA ALA A 232 -9.11 16.99 -8.07
C ALA A 232 -7.86 16.11 -8.17
N LEU A 233 -8.04 14.78 -8.25
CA LEU A 233 -6.94 13.82 -8.36
C LEU A 233 -6.14 14.05 -9.65
N LYS A 234 -4.82 14.24 -9.50
CA LYS A 234 -3.88 14.45 -10.59
C LYS A 234 -2.63 13.58 -10.42
N PRO A 235 -2.00 13.12 -11.51
CA PRO A 235 -0.71 12.46 -11.42
C PRO A 235 0.36 13.43 -10.92
N SER A 236 1.37 12.90 -10.23
CA SER A 236 2.64 13.57 -9.94
C SER A 236 3.81 12.75 -10.52
N PRO A 237 5.00 13.35 -10.66
CA PRO A 237 6.20 12.59 -10.95
C PRO A 237 6.39 11.46 -9.94
N ALA A 238 6.77 10.27 -10.42
CA ALA A 238 6.98 9.12 -9.55
C ALA A 238 8.07 9.43 -8.51
N ALA A 239 7.76 9.26 -7.23
CA ALA A 239 8.68 9.44 -6.11
C ALA A 239 8.84 8.11 -5.36
N PRO A 240 10.06 7.64 -5.08
CA PRO A 240 10.26 6.39 -4.36
C PRO A 240 9.76 6.51 -2.91
N ALA A 241 9.03 5.50 -2.43
CA ALA A 241 8.80 5.34 -1.01
C ALA A 241 10.15 5.13 -0.32
N LYS A 242 10.33 5.74 0.85
CA LYS A 242 11.57 5.65 1.63
C LYS A 242 11.33 4.95 2.95
N LEU A 243 12.37 4.27 3.44
CA LEU A 243 12.34 3.58 4.71
C LEU A 243 13.51 4.02 5.60
N PRO A 244 13.30 4.09 6.93
CA PRO A 244 14.34 4.45 7.88
C PRO A 244 15.25 3.26 8.24
N PHE A 245 15.25 2.21 7.42
CA PHE A 245 16.02 0.99 7.67
C PHE A 245 16.36 0.25 6.39
N ARG A 246 17.33 -0.66 6.49
CA ARG A 246 17.66 -1.68 5.49
C ARG A 246 17.54 -3.07 6.11
N VAL A 247 17.16 -4.06 5.31
CA VAL A 247 17.09 -5.46 5.73
C VAL A 247 18.39 -6.17 5.35
N GLY A 248 19.11 -6.71 6.35
CA GLY A 248 20.31 -7.51 6.14
C GLY A 248 20.04 -9.00 5.88
N TYR A 249 18.87 -9.51 6.26
CA TYR A 249 18.49 -10.92 6.05
C TYR A 249 17.01 -11.07 5.72
N LEU A 250 16.74 -11.87 4.68
CA LEU A 250 15.39 -12.23 4.26
C LEU A 250 15.27 -13.76 4.14
N PRO A 251 14.29 -14.41 4.78
CA PRO A 251 14.07 -15.84 4.61
C PRO A 251 13.79 -16.18 3.15
N ALA A 252 14.25 -17.34 2.68
CA ALA A 252 14.06 -17.76 1.29
C ALA A 252 12.57 -17.80 0.91
N GLY A 253 12.25 -17.28 -0.28
CA GLY A 253 10.88 -17.25 -0.83
C GLY A 253 10.02 -16.07 -0.37
N TYR A 254 10.44 -15.32 0.65
CA TYR A 254 9.76 -14.10 1.05
C TYR A 254 10.15 -12.95 0.13
N THR A 255 9.17 -12.14 -0.24
CA THR A 255 9.36 -10.93 -1.05
C THR A 255 8.62 -9.75 -0.42
N PRO A 256 9.14 -8.52 -0.53
CA PRO A 256 8.42 -7.34 -0.06
C PRO A 256 7.14 -7.16 -0.87
N VAL A 257 6.03 -6.88 -0.19
CA VAL A 257 4.71 -6.70 -0.82
C VAL A 257 4.10 -5.33 -0.53
N GLU A 258 4.47 -4.72 0.59
CA GLU A 258 3.92 -3.44 1.04
C GLU A 258 4.93 -2.70 1.95
N VAL A 259 4.92 -1.37 1.89
CA VAL A 259 5.72 -0.48 2.74
C VAL A 259 4.88 0.66 3.27
N GLY A 260 5.26 1.16 4.44
CA GLY A 260 4.79 2.41 5.02
C GLY A 260 5.96 3.38 5.23
N THR A 261 5.84 4.61 4.76
CA THR A 261 6.74 5.74 5.01
C THR A 261 6.04 6.67 6.00
N ASN A 262 6.65 6.98 7.15
CA ASN A 262 5.97 7.67 8.26
C ASN A 262 4.73 6.92 8.80
N ALA A 263 4.68 5.61 8.57
CA ALA A 263 3.57 4.73 8.90
C ALA A 263 4.04 3.28 8.97
N ILE A 264 3.33 2.43 9.72
CA ILE A 264 3.42 0.99 9.52
C ILE A 264 2.76 0.60 8.17
N PRO A 265 3.14 -0.50 7.51
CA PRO A 265 2.50 -0.94 6.28
C PRO A 265 1.02 -1.29 6.51
N GLY A 266 0.23 -1.13 5.44
CA GLY A 266 -1.18 -1.50 5.38
C GLY A 266 -2.11 -0.43 5.96
N LEU A 267 -3.40 -0.77 6.00
CA LEU A 267 -4.43 0.15 6.52
C LEU A 267 -4.27 0.47 8.02
N ASN A 268 -3.58 -0.41 8.77
CA ASN A 268 -3.24 -0.13 10.17
C ASN A 268 -2.33 1.09 10.32
N GLY A 269 -1.45 1.35 9.36
CA GLY A 269 -0.60 2.55 9.39
C GLY A 269 -1.31 3.81 8.96
N ILE A 270 -2.30 3.68 8.08
CA ILE A 270 -3.17 4.81 7.75
C ILE A 270 -4.05 5.20 8.96
N ALA A 271 -4.50 4.22 9.75
CA ALA A 271 -5.30 4.43 10.96
C ALA A 271 -4.49 4.93 12.17
N ALA A 272 -3.17 4.93 12.11
CA ALA A 272 -2.29 5.50 13.14
C ALA A 272 -1.16 6.32 12.51
N PRO A 273 -1.50 7.35 11.70
CA PRO A 273 -0.51 8.14 10.97
C PRO A 273 0.23 9.08 11.92
N GLY A 274 1.51 9.36 11.64
CA GLY A 274 2.24 10.46 12.27
C GLY A 274 3.02 10.15 13.56
N ASP A 275 3.04 8.89 14.01
CA ASP A 275 3.82 8.48 15.20
C ASP A 275 4.78 7.30 14.91
N ASN A 276 4.89 6.84 13.66
CA ASN A 276 5.77 5.74 13.26
C ASN A 276 6.76 6.24 12.22
N TYR A 277 7.99 5.74 12.21
CA TYR A 277 8.98 6.14 11.20
C TYR A 277 8.78 5.38 9.89
N GLY A 278 8.46 4.08 9.95
CA GLY A 278 8.19 3.31 8.74
C GLY A 278 8.00 1.82 9.00
N GLY A 279 7.76 1.07 7.92
CA GLY A 279 7.75 -0.38 7.99
C GLY A 279 7.59 -1.06 6.63
N ALA A 280 7.75 -2.37 6.61
CA ALA A 280 7.59 -3.19 5.41
C ALA A 280 6.99 -4.55 5.75
N THR A 281 6.15 -5.07 4.86
CA THR A 281 5.57 -6.42 4.94
C THR A 281 6.12 -7.29 3.84
N PHE A 282 6.48 -8.51 4.20
CA PHE A 282 6.99 -9.55 3.31
C PHE A 282 6.09 -10.77 3.38
N ALA A 283 5.82 -11.41 2.24
CA ALA A 283 4.95 -12.59 2.20
C ALA A 283 5.55 -13.70 1.33
N SER A 284 5.17 -14.94 1.65
CA SER A 284 5.50 -16.14 0.87
C SER A 284 4.33 -17.15 0.91
N PRO A 285 3.65 -17.41 -0.22
CA PRO A 285 3.78 -16.69 -1.49
C PRO A 285 3.31 -15.23 -1.39
N PRO A 286 3.74 -14.32 -2.28
CA PRO A 286 3.17 -12.99 -2.36
C PRO A 286 1.67 -13.05 -2.71
N PRO A 287 0.84 -12.11 -2.21
CA PRO A 287 -0.57 -12.04 -2.57
C PRO A 287 -0.73 -11.71 -4.06
N ALA A 288 -1.88 -12.10 -4.63
CA ALA A 288 -2.21 -11.74 -6.00
C ALA A 288 -2.29 -10.21 -6.15
N VAL A 289 -1.67 -9.67 -7.20
CA VAL A 289 -1.67 -8.22 -7.50
C VAL A 289 -2.82 -7.79 -8.40
N THR A 290 -3.71 -8.71 -8.77
CA THR A 290 -4.88 -8.49 -9.64
C THR A 290 -6.11 -9.13 -9.03
N GLY A 291 -7.30 -8.64 -9.39
CA GLY A 291 -8.55 -9.18 -8.84
C GLY A 291 -8.87 -8.61 -7.45
N LEU A 292 -8.24 -7.50 -7.07
CA LEU A 292 -8.40 -6.89 -5.75
C LEU A 292 -9.68 -6.06 -5.70
N SER A 293 -10.51 -6.25 -4.68
CA SER A 293 -11.57 -5.30 -4.33
C SER A 293 -11.22 -4.47 -3.09
N GLN A 294 -10.11 -4.81 -2.43
CA GLN A 294 -9.60 -4.18 -1.21
C GLN A 294 -8.06 -4.24 -1.20
N PRO A 295 -7.39 -3.39 -0.40
CA PRO A 295 -5.95 -3.52 -0.14
C PRO A 295 -5.59 -4.91 0.42
N PHE A 296 -4.32 -5.27 0.41
CA PHE A 296 -3.84 -6.46 1.09
C PHE A 296 -4.23 -6.41 2.58
N GLY A 297 -4.68 -7.53 3.13
CA GLY A 297 -5.27 -7.58 4.47
C GLY A 297 -6.74 -7.16 4.55
N GLY A 298 -7.36 -6.74 3.45
CA GLY A 298 -8.78 -6.38 3.38
C GLY A 298 -9.13 -5.05 4.06
N ALA A 299 -10.42 -4.74 4.16
CA ALA A 299 -10.93 -3.41 4.55
C ALA A 299 -10.57 -2.98 5.99
N ALA A 300 -10.23 -3.93 6.86
CA ALA A 300 -9.86 -3.68 8.26
C ALA A 300 -8.34 -3.75 8.50
N GLY A 301 -7.52 -3.94 7.46
CA GLY A 301 -6.07 -4.09 7.62
C GLY A 301 -5.69 -5.35 8.38
N ALA A 302 -6.35 -6.48 8.13
CA ALA A 302 -5.96 -7.75 8.70
C ALA A 302 -4.56 -8.16 8.23
N ASP A 303 -3.97 -9.08 8.97
CA ASP A 303 -2.68 -9.66 8.65
C ASP A 303 -2.71 -10.40 7.29
N ILE A 304 -1.68 -10.20 6.46
CA ILE A 304 -1.49 -11.01 5.25
C ILE A 304 -1.10 -12.43 5.68
N PRO A 305 -1.74 -13.50 5.18
CA PRO A 305 -1.36 -14.87 5.51
C PRO A 305 0.10 -15.18 5.14
N SER A 306 0.78 -15.97 5.97
CA SER A 306 2.18 -16.38 5.73
C SER A 306 3.12 -15.20 5.47
N SER A 307 2.94 -14.12 6.23
CA SER A 307 3.74 -12.91 6.14
C SER A 307 4.49 -12.61 7.43
N PHE A 308 5.44 -11.69 7.34
CA PHE A 308 5.94 -10.96 8.49
C PHE A 308 6.08 -9.48 8.13
N SER A 309 6.06 -8.64 9.16
CA SER A 309 6.22 -7.21 9.03
C SER A 309 7.32 -6.70 9.95
N ILE A 310 8.08 -5.73 9.45
CA ILE A 310 9.06 -4.95 10.21
C ILE A 310 8.47 -3.56 10.42
N PHE A 311 8.44 -3.09 11.66
CA PHE A 311 8.01 -1.75 12.04
C PHE A 311 9.14 -1.02 12.75
N VAL A 312 9.31 0.27 12.46
CA VAL A 312 10.25 1.16 13.13
C VAL A 312 9.45 2.31 13.73
N THR A 313 9.47 2.40 15.06
CA THR A 313 8.61 3.32 15.82
C THR A 313 9.41 3.99 16.95
N PRO A 314 9.05 5.21 17.38
CA PRO A 314 9.55 5.77 18.63
C PRO A 314 9.21 4.85 19.80
N ALA A 315 10.18 4.54 20.66
CA ALA A 315 9.99 3.65 21.81
C ALA A 315 8.88 4.15 22.76
N ALA A 316 8.74 5.48 22.90
CA ALA A 316 7.68 6.12 23.68
C ALA A 316 6.26 5.84 23.17
N LYS A 317 6.11 5.43 21.90
CA LYS A 317 4.82 5.14 21.25
C LYS A 317 4.57 3.64 21.06
N SER A 318 5.61 2.82 21.26
CA SER A 318 5.49 1.38 21.20
C SER A 318 4.53 0.86 22.27
N ASN A 319 3.74 -0.16 21.94
CA ASN A 319 2.97 -0.93 22.93
C ASN A 319 3.84 -1.97 23.68
N GLN A 320 5.13 -2.07 23.33
CA GLN A 320 6.14 -2.91 23.98
C GLN A 320 7.19 -2.04 24.67
N GLN A 321 6.74 -1.03 25.42
CA GLN A 321 7.65 -0.18 26.21
C GLN A 321 8.46 -1.03 27.19
N ALA A 322 9.69 -0.58 27.47
CA ALA A 322 10.47 -1.15 28.56
C ALA A 322 9.69 -1.02 29.88
N THR A 323 9.72 -2.09 30.68
CA THR A 323 9.16 -2.05 32.04
C THR A 323 9.86 -0.95 32.83
N ALA A 324 9.12 -0.19 33.64
CA ALA A 324 9.73 0.85 34.47
C ALA A 324 10.87 0.27 35.33
N GLY A 325 12.09 0.80 35.14
CA GLY A 325 13.30 0.33 35.82
C GLY A 325 14.13 -0.72 35.07
N GLU A 326 13.65 -1.22 33.92
CA GLU A 326 14.43 -2.06 33.00
C GLU A 326 14.98 -1.21 31.85
N THR A 327 16.29 -1.28 31.61
CA THR A 327 16.89 -0.71 30.40
C THR A 327 16.92 -1.78 29.33
N GLN A 328 16.11 -1.64 28.27
CA GLN A 328 16.12 -2.54 27.11
C GLN A 328 17.06 -2.06 26.00
N ALA A 329 17.81 -0.97 26.25
CA ALA A 329 18.65 -0.35 25.23
C ALA A 329 19.70 -1.32 24.68
N GLY A 330 19.72 -1.49 23.35
CA GLY A 330 20.59 -2.44 22.65
C GLY A 330 20.18 -3.92 22.78
N GLU A 331 19.07 -4.24 23.45
CA GLU A 331 18.61 -5.62 23.61
C GLU A 331 17.76 -6.08 22.41
N THR A 332 17.76 -7.40 22.18
CA THR A 332 16.77 -8.08 21.33
C THR A 332 15.99 -9.06 22.18
N LYS A 333 14.65 -8.96 22.16
CA LYS A 333 13.78 -9.86 22.91
C LYS A 333 12.68 -10.43 22.03
N CYS A 334 12.56 -11.75 22.04
CA CYS A 334 11.60 -12.48 21.22
C CYS A 334 10.56 -13.17 22.09
N TYR A 335 9.32 -13.19 21.58
CA TYR A 335 8.13 -13.67 22.27
C TYR A 335 7.44 -14.75 21.41
N PRO A 336 8.07 -15.94 21.27
CA PRO A 336 7.54 -17.00 20.41
C PRO A 336 6.29 -17.66 20.97
N GLN A 337 6.03 -17.50 22.27
CA GLN A 337 4.90 -18.11 22.97
C GLN A 337 3.55 -17.44 22.66
N GLN A 338 3.54 -16.36 21.87
CA GLN A 338 2.31 -15.72 21.39
C GLN A 338 1.76 -16.54 20.21
N PRO A 339 0.80 -17.45 20.42
CA PRO A 339 0.56 -18.56 19.49
C PRO A 339 0.05 -18.11 18.13
N SER A 340 -0.62 -16.95 18.09
CA SER A 340 -1.20 -16.38 16.87
C SER A 340 -0.27 -15.40 16.15
N ARG A 341 0.68 -14.76 16.86
CA ARG A 341 1.52 -13.67 16.32
C ARG A 341 2.86 -13.61 17.06
N PRO A 342 3.80 -14.53 16.82
CA PRO A 342 5.13 -14.43 17.40
C PRO A 342 5.83 -13.17 16.90
N PHE A 343 6.56 -12.50 17.79
CA PHE A 343 7.29 -11.28 17.45
C PHE A 343 8.63 -11.16 18.16
N CYS A 344 9.51 -10.34 17.61
CA CYS A 344 10.76 -9.90 18.23
C CYS A 344 10.82 -8.38 18.26
N ASN A 345 11.39 -7.84 19.33
CA ASN A 345 11.68 -6.43 19.49
C ASN A 345 13.19 -6.23 19.54
N VAL A 346 13.66 -5.16 18.92
CA VAL A 346 15.03 -4.65 19.02
C VAL A 346 14.93 -3.19 19.42
N TRP A 347 15.68 -2.78 20.44
CA TRP A 347 15.75 -1.38 20.84
C TRP A 347 17.13 -0.82 20.51
N THR A 348 17.18 0.42 20.06
CA THR A 348 18.45 1.11 19.82
C THR A 348 19.27 1.24 21.10
N ALA A 349 20.57 1.47 20.96
CA ALA A 349 21.50 1.58 22.09
C ALA A 349 21.17 2.75 23.05
N ASP A 350 20.43 3.75 22.59
CA ASP A 350 19.89 4.86 23.39
C ASP A 350 18.45 4.61 23.89
N GLY A 351 17.82 3.52 23.45
CA GLY A 351 16.45 3.13 23.79
C GLY A 351 15.36 4.03 23.21
N THR A 352 15.67 4.92 22.27
CA THR A 352 14.71 5.89 21.71
C THR A 352 13.89 5.32 20.57
N VAL A 353 14.44 4.36 19.83
CA VAL A 353 13.79 3.70 18.69
C VAL A 353 13.54 2.24 19.01
N HIS A 354 12.39 1.76 18.57
CA HIS A 354 11.97 0.38 18.68
C HIS A 354 11.71 -0.20 17.29
N VAL A 355 12.38 -1.30 16.97
CA VAL A 355 12.12 -2.13 15.81
C VAL A 355 11.32 -3.35 16.26
N GLN A 356 10.18 -3.60 15.64
CA GLN A 356 9.39 -4.80 15.87
C GLN A 356 9.31 -5.63 14.60
N VAL A 357 9.61 -6.92 14.72
CA VAL A 357 9.34 -7.93 13.70
C VAL A 357 8.20 -8.79 14.17
N VAL A 358 7.04 -8.72 13.52
CA VAL A 358 5.87 -9.55 13.82
C VAL A 358 5.60 -10.51 12.69
N SER A 359 5.30 -11.76 13.00
CA SER A 359 4.97 -12.78 12.01
C SER A 359 3.56 -13.30 12.17
N THR A 360 2.93 -13.53 11.03
CA THR A 360 1.67 -14.25 10.87
C THR A 360 1.92 -15.68 10.39
N GLY A 361 3.13 -15.94 9.89
CA GLY A 361 3.66 -17.27 9.59
C GLY A 361 4.24 -17.97 10.82
N GLN A 362 4.45 -19.28 10.67
CA GLN A 362 5.09 -20.14 11.67
C GLN A 362 6.61 -20.06 11.51
N PHE A 363 7.23 -18.99 12.02
CA PHE A 363 8.68 -18.93 12.10
C PHE A 363 9.18 -19.53 13.43
N PRO A 364 10.25 -20.36 13.39
CA PRO A 364 11.01 -20.66 14.58
C PRO A 364 11.54 -19.37 15.21
N THR A 365 11.67 -19.33 16.54
CA THR A 365 12.23 -18.17 17.26
C THR A 365 13.57 -17.73 16.67
N ALA A 366 14.45 -18.67 16.34
CA ALA A 366 15.76 -18.38 15.77
C ALA A 366 15.68 -17.61 14.43
N GLU A 367 14.68 -17.91 13.61
CA GLU A 367 14.46 -17.24 12.32
C GLU A 367 13.97 -15.81 12.54
N LEU A 368 13.00 -15.60 13.43
CA LEU A 368 12.53 -14.26 13.80
C LEU A 368 13.63 -13.41 14.43
N THR A 369 14.45 -14.00 15.31
CA THR A 369 15.60 -13.32 15.91
C THR A 369 16.58 -12.91 14.83
N ARG A 370 16.88 -13.78 13.87
CA ARG A 370 17.80 -13.49 12.76
C ARG A 370 17.29 -12.35 11.88
N ILE A 371 16.00 -12.33 11.56
CA ILE A 371 15.37 -11.21 10.82
C ILE A 371 15.54 -9.91 11.62
N ALA A 372 15.12 -9.91 12.88
CA ALA A 372 15.13 -8.73 13.74
C ALA A 372 16.54 -8.12 13.92
N GLN A 373 17.54 -8.97 14.16
CA GLN A 373 18.93 -8.54 14.34
C GLN A 373 19.60 -8.08 13.05
N SER A 374 19.01 -8.39 11.89
CA SER A 374 19.55 -7.97 10.58
C SER A 374 19.10 -6.58 10.14
N VAL A 375 18.19 -5.94 10.89
CA VAL A 375 17.67 -4.62 10.53
C VAL A 375 18.70 -3.56 10.88
N GLU A 376 19.18 -2.84 9.87
CA GLU A 376 20.10 -1.71 10.00
C GLU A 376 19.30 -0.41 9.90
N LEU A 377 19.32 0.42 10.94
CA LEU A 377 18.61 1.70 10.94
C LEU A 377 19.41 2.81 10.24
N ALA A 378 18.71 3.65 9.49
CA ALA A 378 19.17 4.99 9.14
C ALA A 378 18.93 5.95 10.32
N ASP A 379 19.24 7.24 10.15
CA ASP A 379 18.83 8.24 11.13
C ASP A 379 17.30 8.45 10.99
N VAL A 380 16.55 7.96 11.97
CA VAL A 380 15.09 8.00 11.95
C VAL A 380 14.53 9.43 12.05
N GLU A 381 15.32 10.37 12.58
CA GLU A 381 14.94 11.78 12.73
C GLU A 381 15.33 12.62 11.50
N ASP A 382 16.12 12.07 10.58
CA ASP A 382 16.53 12.72 9.32
C ASP A 382 16.07 11.91 8.09
N GLU A 383 14.89 12.26 7.56
CA GLU A 383 14.31 11.66 6.35
C GLU A 383 15.21 11.77 5.11
N ALA A 384 16.20 12.67 5.10
CA ALA A 384 17.15 12.76 3.99
C ALA A 384 18.08 11.53 3.96
N THR A 385 18.30 10.88 5.10
CA THR A 385 19.11 9.65 5.21
C THR A 385 18.33 8.38 4.84
N TRP A 386 17.00 8.48 4.70
CA TRP A 386 16.16 7.32 4.45
C TRP A 386 16.37 6.76 3.04
N ILE A 387 16.27 5.44 2.96
CA ILE A 387 16.69 4.66 1.80
C ILE A 387 15.46 4.37 0.92
N PRO A 388 15.54 4.51 -0.42
CA PRO A 388 14.48 4.06 -1.32
C PRO A 388 14.11 2.60 -1.04
N ALA A 389 12.81 2.30 -0.92
CA ALA A 389 12.30 0.98 -0.53
C ALA A 389 12.81 -0.16 -1.41
N ALA A 390 12.90 0.07 -2.73
CA ALA A 390 13.43 -0.91 -3.68
C ALA A 390 14.90 -1.30 -3.40
N GLU A 391 15.67 -0.44 -2.74
CA GLU A 391 17.04 -0.73 -2.31
C GLU A 391 17.09 -1.26 -0.87
N ALA A 392 16.25 -0.70 0.02
CA ALA A 392 16.21 -1.03 1.44
C ALA A 392 15.80 -2.49 1.73
N LEU A 393 14.96 -3.07 0.86
CA LEU A 393 14.30 -4.36 1.08
C LEU A 393 14.98 -5.54 0.38
N VAL A 394 16.11 -5.30 -0.30
CA VAL A 394 16.94 -6.35 -0.88
C VAL A 394 17.97 -6.76 0.14
N ALA A 395 17.94 -8.03 0.58
CA ALA A 395 18.93 -8.59 1.48
C ALA A 395 20.33 -8.56 0.83
N ARG A 396 21.34 -8.21 1.64
CA ARG A 396 22.74 -8.12 1.20
C ARG A 396 23.49 -9.44 1.31
#